data_AF-A0A355AC21-F1
#
_entry.id   AF-A0A355AC21-F1
#
_cell.length_a   1.000
_cell.length_b   1.000
_cell.length_c   1.000
_cell.angle_alpha   90.00
_cell.angle_beta   90.00
_cell.angle_gamma   90.00
#
_symmetry.space_group_name_H-M   'P 1'
#
loop_
_entity.id
_entity.type
_entity.pdbx_description
1 polymer ?
#
loop_
_entity_poly.entity_id
_entity_poly.type
_entity_poly.pdbx_seq_one_letter_code
_entity_poly.pdbx_strand_id
1 'polypeptide(L)'
;MKTRLFPIVIIFLILGVLISQIKVIPSWENIQTMLIVATFILALVVGLLFLFKLWIKGNQNKKQAVFRTIITIVIFPISFLFTMPGFDKPELVNEITITNQTIYVYHESCFPPDSVCECDTYGSLIYTKNQYLPVMHLALKTDFYVGDVQIINKKLIAKAAAICVKDVGKTKKTSL
;
A
#
# COMPACT_ATOMS: atom_id res chain seq x y z
N MET A 1 4.69 -37.55 -13.59
CA MET A 1 5.30 -36.35 -12.96
C MET A 1 4.29 -35.19 -13.01
N LYS A 2 3.45 -35.03 -11.97
CA LYS A 2 2.43 -33.97 -11.87
C LYS A 2 3.11 -32.60 -11.84
N THR A 3 2.67 -31.67 -12.68
CA THR A 3 3.24 -30.33 -12.85
C THR A 3 3.08 -29.50 -11.57
N ARG A 4 4.13 -29.45 -10.73
CA ARG A 4 4.23 -28.63 -9.51
C ARG A 4 4.44 -27.12 -9.75
N LEU A 5 4.39 -26.66 -11.01
CA LEU A 5 4.69 -25.27 -11.37
C LEU A 5 3.53 -24.30 -11.10
N PHE A 6 2.28 -24.76 -11.20
CA PHE A 6 1.11 -23.91 -10.97
C PHE A 6 1.00 -23.39 -9.51
N PRO A 7 1.21 -24.22 -8.47
CA PRO A 7 1.29 -23.73 -7.09
C PRO A 7 2.37 -22.66 -6.87
N ILE A 8 3.50 -22.76 -7.59
CA ILE A 8 4.61 -21.80 -7.46
C ILE A 8 4.19 -20.42 -7.95
N VAL A 9 3.46 -20.34 -9.08
CA VAL A 9 2.92 -19.07 -9.56
C VAL A 9 2.02 -18.44 -8.49
N ILE A 10 1.09 -19.21 -7.93
CA ILE A 10 0.18 -18.71 -6.87
C ILE A 10 0.95 -18.17 -5.67
N ILE A 11 2.01 -18.86 -5.22
CA ILE A 11 2.85 -18.40 -4.11
C ILE A 11 3.47 -17.03 -4.40
N PHE A 12 4.01 -16.82 -5.61
CA PHE A 12 4.57 -15.52 -5.98
C PHE A 12 3.49 -14.42 -6.02
N LEU A 13 2.27 -14.73 -6.46
CA LEU A 13 1.18 -13.74 -6.43
C LEU A 13 0.82 -13.35 -5.00
N ILE A 14 0.68 -14.33 -4.10
CA ILE A 14 0.38 -14.09 -2.69
C ILE A 14 1.49 -13.24 -2.07
N LEU A 15 2.76 -13.55 -2.34
CA LEU A 15 3.89 -12.76 -1.87
C LEU A 15 3.84 -11.32 -2.37
N GLY A 16 3.55 -11.09 -3.65
CA GLY A 16 3.43 -9.74 -4.21
C GLY A 16 2.33 -8.91 -3.54
N VAL A 17 1.17 -9.54 -3.28
CA VAL A 17 0.06 -8.90 -2.55
C VAL A 17 0.45 -8.62 -1.10
N LEU A 18 1.09 -9.56 -0.41
CA LEU A 18 1.53 -9.33 0.98
C LEU A 18 2.54 -8.18 1.06
N ILE A 19 3.49 -8.11 0.11
CA ILE A 19 4.45 -7.01 0.05
C ILE A 19 3.73 -5.68 -0.17
N SER A 20 2.71 -5.61 -1.03
CA SER A 20 2.01 -4.34 -1.32
C SER A 20 1.18 -3.79 -0.16
N GLN A 21 0.77 -4.65 0.79
CA GLN A 21 0.03 -4.23 1.99
C GLN A 21 0.94 -3.62 3.07
N ILE A 22 2.24 -3.85 3.02
CA ILE A 22 3.18 -3.30 4.01
C ILE A 22 3.35 -1.81 3.76
N LYS A 23 3.00 -0.96 4.74
CA LYS A 23 3.33 0.47 4.67
C LYS A 23 4.79 0.65 5.04
N VAL A 24 5.61 1.10 4.09
CA VAL A 24 7.04 1.37 4.30
C VAL A 24 7.30 2.86 4.37
N ILE A 25 8.42 3.26 4.96
CA ILE A 25 8.83 4.67 4.96
C ILE A 25 9.00 5.20 3.54
N PRO A 26 8.82 6.51 3.29
CA PRO A 26 8.88 7.10 1.94
C PRO A 26 10.14 6.73 1.14
N SER A 27 11.30 6.72 1.80
CA SER A 27 12.58 6.37 1.17
C SER A 27 12.68 4.90 0.69
N TRP A 28 11.80 4.03 1.19
CA TRP A 28 11.72 2.61 0.81
C TRP A 28 10.61 2.28 -0.19
N GLU A 29 9.74 3.24 -0.55
CA GLU A 29 8.63 2.99 -1.48
C GLU A 29 9.13 2.53 -2.86
N ASN A 30 10.25 3.11 -3.33
CA ASN A 30 10.90 2.69 -4.57
C ASN A 30 11.40 1.23 -4.48
N ILE A 31 12.02 0.86 -3.36
CA ILE A 31 12.53 -0.50 -3.13
C ILE A 31 11.36 -1.49 -3.08
N GLN A 32 10.28 -1.16 -2.36
CA GLN A 32 9.08 -1.97 -2.30
C GLN A 32 8.48 -2.17 -3.69
N THR A 33 8.39 -1.11 -4.49
CA THR A 33 7.88 -1.16 -5.86
C THR A 33 8.77 -2.06 -6.73
N MET A 34 10.10 -1.94 -6.64
CA MET A 34 11.04 -2.83 -7.32
C MET A 34 10.84 -4.30 -6.93
N LEU A 35 10.64 -4.59 -5.63
CA LEU A 35 10.38 -5.96 -5.14
C LEU A 35 9.07 -6.53 -5.69
N ILE A 36 8.00 -5.74 -5.74
CA ILE A 36 6.72 -6.17 -6.30
C ILE A 36 6.87 -6.44 -7.81
N VAL A 37 7.54 -5.55 -8.55
CA VAL A 37 7.82 -5.72 -9.98
C VAL A 37 8.66 -6.98 -10.23
N ALA A 38 9.71 -7.21 -9.43
CA ALA A 38 10.53 -8.42 -9.56
C ALA A 38 9.70 -9.70 -9.31
N THR A 39 8.85 -9.68 -8.28
CA THR A 39 7.95 -10.80 -7.96
C THR A 39 6.98 -11.08 -9.11
N PHE A 40 6.47 -10.03 -9.75
CA PHE A 40 5.60 -10.13 -10.91
C PHE A 40 6.33 -10.74 -12.13
N ILE A 41 7.53 -10.26 -12.46
CA ILE A 41 8.33 -10.78 -13.57
C ILE A 41 8.62 -12.26 -13.36
N LEU A 42 8.97 -12.68 -12.14
CA LEU A 42 9.19 -14.09 -11.81
C LEU A 42 7.93 -14.92 -12.00
N ALA A 43 6.77 -14.45 -11.53
CA ALA A 43 5.49 -15.13 -11.72
C ALA A 43 5.15 -15.29 -13.21
N LEU A 44 5.41 -14.25 -14.02
CA LEU A 44 5.19 -14.25 -15.46
C LEU A 44 6.09 -15.26 -16.16
N VAL A 45 7.40 -15.27 -15.86
CA VAL A 45 8.35 -16.24 -16.43
C VAL A 45 7.94 -17.66 -16.10
N VAL A 46 7.59 -17.95 -14.85
CA VAL A 46 7.13 -19.29 -14.43
C VAL A 46 5.82 -19.66 -15.13
N GLY A 47 4.89 -18.71 -15.26
CA GLY A 47 3.63 -18.89 -15.99
C GLY A 47 3.84 -19.22 -17.47
N LEU A 48 4.73 -18.51 -18.15
CA LEU A 48 5.10 -18.76 -19.54
C LEU A 48 5.76 -20.13 -19.72
N LEU A 49 6.70 -20.50 -18.84
CA LEU A 49 7.33 -21.83 -18.86
C LEU A 49 6.30 -22.95 -18.67
N PHE A 50 5.31 -22.73 -17.81
CA PHE A 50 4.19 -23.66 -17.63
C PHE A 50 3.34 -23.80 -18.90
N LEU A 51 3.00 -22.69 -19.56
CA LEU A 51 2.28 -22.70 -20.83
C LEU A 51 3.07 -23.43 -21.93
N PHE A 52 4.36 -23.13 -22.06
CA PHE A 52 5.23 -23.76 -23.05
C PHE A 52 5.30 -25.28 -22.85
N LYS A 53 5.44 -25.72 -21.60
CA LYS A 53 5.44 -27.15 -21.24
C LYS A 53 4.11 -27.83 -21.53
N LEU A 54 2.99 -27.17 -21.28
CA LEU A 54 1.66 -27.68 -21.64
C LEU A 54 1.45 -27.73 -23.15
N TRP A 55 2.03 -26.78 -23.88
CA TRP A 55 1.93 -26.71 -25.33
C TRP A 55 2.61 -27.89 -26.00
N ILE A 56 3.83 -28.23 -25.57
CA ILE A 56 4.62 -29.39 -26.05
C ILE A 56 3.94 -30.72 -25.71
N LYS A 57 3.37 -30.85 -24.51
CA LYS A 57 2.80 -32.14 -24.05
C LYS A 57 1.46 -32.54 -24.69
N GLY A 58 0.88 -31.74 -25.58
CA GLY A 58 -0.36 -32.10 -26.28
C GLY A 58 -1.54 -32.41 -25.35
N ASN A 59 -1.60 -31.80 -24.16
CA ASN A 59 -2.53 -32.18 -23.11
C ASN A 59 -3.99 -31.85 -23.48
N GLN A 60 -4.92 -32.80 -23.31
CA GLN A 60 -6.35 -32.63 -23.67
C GLN A 60 -7.04 -31.46 -22.93
N ASN A 61 -6.58 -31.12 -21.72
CA ASN A 61 -7.09 -29.98 -20.94
C ASN A 61 -6.41 -28.64 -21.28
N LYS A 62 -5.85 -28.51 -22.50
CA LYS A 62 -5.12 -27.32 -22.97
C LYS A 62 -5.93 -26.03 -22.76
N LYS A 63 -7.21 -26.04 -23.14
CA LYS A 63 -8.09 -24.86 -23.04
C LYS A 63 -8.24 -24.37 -21.59
N GLN A 64 -8.51 -25.27 -20.65
CA GLN A 64 -8.72 -24.90 -19.24
C GLN A 64 -7.41 -24.42 -18.58
N ALA A 65 -6.27 -25.01 -18.93
CA ALA A 65 -4.98 -24.62 -18.38
C ALA A 65 -4.47 -23.28 -18.97
N VAL A 66 -4.71 -23.05 -20.26
CA VAL A 66 -4.44 -21.75 -20.91
C VAL A 66 -5.32 -20.66 -20.29
N PHE A 67 -6.62 -20.91 -20.15
CA PHE A 67 -7.55 -19.97 -19.52
C PHE A 67 -7.14 -19.59 -18.09
N ARG A 68 -6.78 -20.57 -17.25
CA ARG A 68 -6.27 -20.31 -15.90
C ARG A 68 -5.02 -19.44 -15.91
N THR A 69 -4.08 -19.71 -16.81
CA THR A 69 -2.83 -18.95 -16.86
C THR A 69 -3.05 -17.53 -17.38
N ILE A 70 -3.93 -17.33 -18.36
CA ILE A 70 -4.32 -16.00 -18.85
C ILE A 70 -5.01 -15.20 -17.74
N ILE A 71 -5.95 -15.80 -17.01
CA ILE A 71 -6.59 -15.16 -15.85
C ILE A 71 -5.52 -14.69 -14.85
N THR A 72 -4.55 -15.55 -14.53
CA THR A 72 -3.47 -15.19 -13.62
C THR A 72 -2.59 -14.06 -14.15
N ILE A 73 -2.26 -14.08 -15.44
CA ILE A 73 -1.44 -13.07 -16.11
C ILE A 73 -2.18 -11.74 -16.26
N VAL A 74 -3.51 -11.74 -16.37
CA VAL A 74 -4.31 -10.52 -16.61
C VAL A 74 -4.84 -9.90 -15.31
N ILE A 75 -5.37 -10.71 -14.38
CA ILE A 75 -5.94 -10.19 -13.12
C ILE A 75 -4.84 -9.55 -12.26
N PHE A 76 -3.65 -10.15 -12.24
CA PHE A 76 -2.58 -9.65 -11.38
C PHE A 76 -2.06 -8.26 -11.76
N PRO A 77 -1.74 -7.94 -13.03
CA PRO A 77 -1.36 -6.58 -13.41
C PRO A 77 -2.51 -5.59 -13.23
N ILE A 78 -3.77 -6.00 -13.38
CA ILE A 78 -4.91 -5.13 -13.05
C ILE A 78 -4.91 -4.80 -11.56
N SER A 79 -4.77 -5.80 -10.67
CA SER A 79 -4.64 -5.53 -9.23
C SER A 79 -3.39 -4.72 -8.88
N PHE A 80 -2.31 -4.87 -9.63
CA PHE A 80 -1.08 -4.10 -9.47
C PHE A 80 -1.26 -2.63 -9.86
N LEU A 81 -2.00 -2.34 -10.93
CA LEU A 81 -2.33 -0.97 -11.35
C LEU A 81 -3.08 -0.21 -10.24
N PHE A 82 -3.99 -0.87 -9.51
CA PHE A 82 -4.68 -0.28 -8.35
C PHE A 82 -3.76 -0.03 -7.15
N THR A 83 -2.56 -0.61 -7.11
CA THR A 83 -1.57 -0.39 -6.04
C THR A 83 -0.48 0.62 -6.41
N MET A 84 -0.42 1.08 -7.66
CA MET A 84 0.59 2.02 -8.10
C MET A 84 0.37 3.44 -7.54
N PRO A 85 1.45 4.20 -7.26
CA PRO A 85 1.34 5.61 -6.91
C PRO A 85 0.72 6.37 -8.09
N GLY A 86 -0.50 6.88 -7.90
CA GLY A 86 -1.31 7.51 -8.96
C GLY A 86 -2.81 7.28 -8.79
N PHE A 87 -3.21 6.22 -8.09
CA PHE A 87 -4.60 6.01 -7.65
C PHE A 87 -4.73 6.41 -6.18
N ASP A 88 -5.27 7.62 -5.95
CA ASP A 88 -5.84 8.09 -4.67
C ASP A 88 -5.04 7.70 -3.40
N LYS A 89 -3.72 7.94 -3.44
CA LYS A 89 -2.84 7.64 -2.30
C LYS A 89 -2.77 8.86 -1.38
N PRO A 90 -2.77 8.65 -0.05
CA PRO A 90 -2.51 9.71 0.89
C PRO A 90 -1.16 10.37 0.58
N GLU A 91 -1.13 11.69 0.55
CA GLU A 91 0.08 12.47 0.31
C GLU A 91 0.82 12.71 1.63
N LEU A 92 2.14 12.49 1.64
CA LEU A 92 2.96 12.81 2.80
C LEU A 92 3.07 14.33 2.92
N VAL A 93 2.57 14.89 4.01
CA VAL A 93 2.59 16.35 4.25
C VAL A 93 3.67 16.74 5.22
N ASN A 94 3.97 15.91 6.22
CA ASN A 94 4.98 16.24 7.19
C ASN A 94 5.70 15.00 7.74
N GLU A 95 6.99 15.16 8.01
CA GLU A 95 7.84 14.20 8.71
C GLU A 95 8.41 14.88 9.95
N ILE A 96 8.05 14.38 11.12
CA ILE A 96 8.40 15.00 12.41
C ILE A 96 9.14 13.97 13.24
N THR A 97 10.37 14.29 13.65
CA THR A 97 11.15 13.43 14.56
C THR A 97 11.11 14.01 15.97
N ILE A 98 10.48 13.29 16.90
CA ILE A 98 10.35 13.68 18.31
C ILE A 98 10.99 12.60 19.17
N THR A 99 12.04 12.94 19.92
CA THR A 99 12.61 12.11 21.00
C THR A 99 12.84 10.64 20.60
N ASN A 100 13.43 10.41 19.42
CA ASN A 100 13.73 9.11 18.80
C ASN A 100 12.57 8.37 18.11
N GLN A 101 11.41 9.01 17.92
CA GLN A 101 10.33 8.48 17.10
C GLN A 101 10.10 9.40 15.89
N THR A 102 10.09 8.80 14.70
CA THR A 102 9.71 9.50 13.47
C THR A 102 8.23 9.27 13.21
N ILE A 103 7.49 10.37 13.10
CA ILE A 103 6.07 10.43 12.80
C ILE A 103 5.91 10.95 11.38
N TYR A 104 5.09 10.26 10.59
CA TYR A 104 4.74 10.66 9.24
C TYR A 104 3.27 11.04 9.21
N VAL A 105 2.97 12.25 8.76
CA VAL A 105 1.60 12.76 8.63
C VAL A 105 1.24 12.74 7.15
N TYR A 106 0.21 11.96 6.84
CA TYR A 106 -0.35 11.89 5.51
C TYR A 106 -1.73 12.52 5.48
N HIS A 107 -2.05 13.20 4.40
CA HIS A 107 -3.38 13.73 4.11
C HIS A 107 -4.04 12.84 3.06
N GLU A 108 -5.25 12.36 3.33
CA GLU A 108 -6.04 11.67 2.31
C GLU A 108 -6.52 12.72 1.28
N SER A 109 -6.32 12.47 -0.01
CA SER A 109 -6.80 13.36 -1.08
C SER A 109 -8.33 13.35 -1.15
N CYS A 110 -8.93 14.52 -1.36
CA CYS A 110 -10.34 14.67 -1.68
C CYS A 110 -10.47 14.70 -3.21
N PHE A 111 -10.89 13.58 -3.82
CA PHE A 111 -11.26 13.52 -5.25
C PHE A 111 -12.69 14.10 -5.39
N PRO A 112 -13.05 14.80 -6.48
CA PRO A 112 -13.95 15.97 -6.48
C PRO A 112 -15.22 15.87 -5.63
N PRO A 113 -15.58 16.96 -4.91
CA PRO A 113 -15.19 18.35 -5.19
C PRO A 113 -13.84 18.77 -4.58
N ASP A 114 -13.12 19.66 -5.28
CA ASP A 114 -11.76 20.18 -5.01
C ASP A 114 -11.62 21.04 -3.74
N SER A 115 -12.55 20.93 -2.82
CA SER A 115 -12.56 21.66 -1.57
C SER A 115 -12.03 20.73 -0.48
N VAL A 116 -10.76 20.91 -0.14
CA VAL A 116 -10.08 20.26 1.00
C VAL A 116 -10.96 20.26 2.26
N CYS A 117 -11.86 21.24 2.40
CA CYS A 117 -12.73 21.42 3.56
C CYS A 117 -14.18 20.92 3.42
N GLU A 118 -14.63 20.37 2.28
CA GLU A 118 -16.00 19.83 2.14
C GLU A 118 -16.04 18.30 2.25
N CYS A 119 -14.88 17.64 2.28
CA CYS A 119 -14.80 16.23 2.62
C CYS A 119 -15.13 16.04 4.12
N ASP A 120 -16.20 15.31 4.45
CA ASP A 120 -16.62 15.01 5.83
C ASP A 120 -16.03 13.69 6.36
N THR A 121 -15.45 12.87 5.49
CA THR A 121 -14.98 11.51 5.82
C THR A 121 -13.48 11.28 5.65
N TYR A 122 -12.73 12.29 5.18
CA TYR A 122 -11.32 12.18 4.80
C TYR A 122 -10.50 13.26 5.53
N GLY A 123 -9.46 12.83 6.24
CA GLY A 123 -8.65 13.68 7.11
C GLY A 123 -7.17 13.28 7.02
N SER A 124 -6.53 13.08 8.17
CA SER A 124 -5.12 12.69 8.20
C SER A 124 -4.89 11.30 8.77
N LEU A 125 -3.92 10.62 8.17
CA LEU A 125 -3.36 9.37 8.66
C LEU A 125 -1.98 9.66 9.25
N ILE A 126 -1.81 9.37 10.52
CA ILE A 126 -0.55 9.55 11.22
C ILE A 126 0.07 8.18 11.44
N TYR A 127 1.26 7.99 10.89
CA TYR A 127 2.04 6.78 11.01
C TYR A 127 3.26 6.98 11.89
N THR A 128 3.67 5.92 12.59
CA THR A 128 4.90 5.89 13.36
C THR A 128 5.85 4.87 12.74
N LYS A 129 7.12 5.25 12.63
CA LYS A 129 8.17 4.33 12.16
C LYS A 129 8.41 3.25 13.21
N ASN A 130 8.51 2.00 12.77
CA ASN A 130 9.06 0.94 13.60
C ASN A 130 10.54 1.22 13.91
N GLN A 131 10.98 0.89 15.13
CA GLN A 131 12.36 1.14 15.56
C GLN A 131 13.40 0.33 14.77
N TYR A 132 13.04 -0.89 14.33
CA TYR A 132 13.99 -1.86 13.76
C TYR A 132 13.82 -2.07 12.27
N LEU A 133 12.61 -1.86 11.75
CA LEU A 133 12.27 -2.12 10.34
C LEU A 133 11.85 -0.82 9.65
N PRO A 134 12.07 -0.68 8.33
CA PRO A 134 11.60 0.45 7.53
C PRO A 134 10.08 0.38 7.27
N VAL A 135 9.31 -0.08 8.26
CA VAL A 135 7.87 -0.29 8.21
C VAL A 135 7.19 0.72 9.12
N MET A 136 6.03 1.19 8.69
CA MET A 136 5.21 2.16 9.38
C MET A 136 3.94 1.51 9.94
N HIS A 137 3.55 1.95 11.14
CA HIS A 137 2.32 1.52 11.80
C HIS A 137 1.37 2.70 11.94
N LEU A 138 0.08 2.49 11.63
CA LEU A 138 -0.92 3.53 11.80
C LEU A 138 -1.08 3.81 13.29
N ALA A 139 -0.71 5.01 13.73
CA ALA A 139 -0.87 5.44 15.10
C ALA A 139 -2.23 6.12 15.32
N LEU A 140 -2.65 6.98 14.39
CA LEU A 140 -3.89 7.74 14.52
C LEU A 140 -4.51 8.04 13.17
N LYS A 141 -5.83 7.85 13.04
CA LYS A 141 -6.64 8.39 11.94
C LYS A 141 -7.50 9.53 12.47
N THR A 142 -7.53 10.67 11.78
CA THR A 142 -8.38 11.83 12.11
C THR A 142 -9.43 12.06 11.03
N ASP A 143 -10.52 12.72 11.43
CA ASP A 143 -11.61 13.23 10.58
C ASP A 143 -11.37 14.69 10.14
N PHE A 144 -10.16 15.20 10.34
CA PHE A 144 -9.72 16.56 10.00
C PHE A 144 -8.27 16.55 9.55
N TYR A 145 -7.86 17.56 8.81
CA TYR A 145 -6.47 17.75 8.37
C TYR A 145 -5.58 18.19 9.52
N VAL A 146 -4.52 17.44 9.79
CA VAL A 146 -3.58 17.68 10.90
C VAL A 146 -2.50 18.64 10.43
N GLY A 147 -2.29 19.71 11.20
CA GLY A 147 -1.24 20.71 10.97
C GLY A 147 -0.10 20.67 11.98
N ASP A 148 -0.38 20.24 13.22
CA ASP A 148 0.59 20.15 14.30
C ASP A 148 0.45 18.81 15.03
N VAL A 149 1.58 18.19 15.35
CA VAL A 149 1.66 16.91 16.07
C VAL A 149 2.70 17.01 17.17
N GLN A 150 2.28 16.66 18.39
CA GLN A 150 3.12 16.71 19.58
C GLN A 150 3.02 15.42 20.36
N ILE A 151 4.12 15.00 20.99
CA ILE A 151 4.11 13.91 21.98
C ILE A 151 4.23 14.53 23.36
N ILE A 152 3.18 14.40 24.18
CA ILE A 152 3.17 14.88 25.57
C ILE A 152 2.78 13.72 26.47
N ASN A 153 3.62 13.41 27.47
CA ASN A 153 3.36 12.32 28.44
C ASN A 153 3.01 10.97 27.77
N LYS A 154 3.78 10.57 26.75
CA LYS A 154 3.56 9.34 25.94
C LYS A 154 2.24 9.29 25.17
N LYS A 155 1.56 10.44 25.01
CA LYS A 155 0.37 10.57 24.17
C LYS A 155 0.72 11.35 22.93
N LEU A 156 0.38 10.79 21.77
CA LEU A 156 0.37 11.49 20.49
C LEU A 156 -0.84 12.42 20.46
N ILE A 157 -0.61 13.71 20.28
CA ILE A 157 -1.63 14.75 20.19
C ILE A 157 -1.54 15.35 18.79
N ALA A 158 -2.61 15.21 18.03
CA ALA A 158 -2.77 15.80 16.71
C ALA A 158 -3.75 16.97 16.79
N LYS A 159 -3.38 18.12 16.24
CA LYS A 159 -4.22 19.32 16.17
C LYS A 159 -4.56 19.64 14.73
N ALA A 160 -5.78 20.11 14.51
CA ALA A 160 -6.22 20.52 13.19
C ALA A 160 -5.37 21.68 12.63
N ALA A 161 -5.11 21.62 11.32
CA ALA A 161 -4.56 22.72 10.57
C ALA A 161 -5.59 23.85 10.46
N ALA A 162 -5.13 25.09 10.40
CA ALA A 162 -6.00 26.27 10.20
C ALA A 162 -6.50 26.44 8.75
N ILE A 163 -6.58 25.33 7.99
CA ILE A 163 -6.98 25.31 6.58
C ILE A 163 -8.51 25.29 6.46
N CYS A 164 -9.18 24.55 7.35
CA CYS A 164 -10.63 24.38 7.34
C CYS A 164 -11.26 25.01 8.57
N VAL A 165 -12.09 26.04 8.36
CA VAL A 165 -12.76 26.79 9.44
C VAL A 165 -13.57 25.86 10.36
N LYS A 166 -14.21 24.83 9.79
CA LYS A 166 -15.00 23.83 10.52
C LYS A 166 -14.17 22.96 11.49
N ASP A 167 -12.86 22.89 11.28
CA ASP A 167 -11.96 22.01 12.03
C ASP A 167 -11.07 22.77 13.02
N VAL A 168 -11.10 24.11 13.01
CA VAL A 168 -10.29 24.93 13.91
C VAL A 168 -10.56 24.56 15.37
N GLY A 169 -9.50 24.22 16.09
CA GLY A 169 -9.57 23.81 17.50
C GLY A 169 -9.85 22.31 17.72
N LYS A 170 -10.13 21.53 16.67
CA LYS A 170 -10.22 20.07 16.81
C LYS A 170 -8.86 19.49 17.21
N THR A 171 -8.91 18.56 18.17
CA THR A 171 -7.72 17.81 18.60
C THR A 171 -8.09 16.34 18.80
N LYS A 172 -7.15 15.46 18.47
CA LYS A 172 -7.29 14.02 18.68
C LYS A 172 -6.04 13.49 19.36
N LYS A 173 -6.23 12.56 20.29
CA LYS A 173 -5.14 12.03 21.12
C LYS A 173 -5.18 10.51 21.13
N THR A 174 -4.02 9.88 21.12
CA THR A 174 -3.87 8.42 21.30
C THR A 174 -2.61 8.11 22.12
N SER A 175 -2.60 6.97 22.80
CA SER A 175 -1.39 6.46 23.44
C SER A 175 -0.47 5.82 22.40
N LEU A 176 0.84 6.08 22.54
CA LEU A 176 1.91 5.43 21.78
C LEU A 176 2.42 4.18 22.49
#